data_AF-A0A929K7T4-F1
#
_entry.id   AF-A0A929K7T4-F1
#
_cell.length_a   1.000
_cell.length_b   1.000
_cell.length_c   1.000
_cell.angle_alpha   90.00
_cell.angle_beta   90.00
_cell.angle_gamma   90.00
#
_symmetry.space_group_name_H-M   'P 1'
#
loop_
_entity.id
_entity.type
_entity.pdbx_description
1 polymer ?
#
loop_
_entity_poly.entity_id
_entity_poly.type
_entity_poly.pdbx_seq_one_letter_code
_entity_poly.pdbx_strand_id
1 'polypeptide(L)'
;YVLIQEGTKVKGEVAFKEGLYNEKTAVDTVKKVFALIAEEGTRNCIVCGRPFSSPVKKLQQAAYPPVTKIKSLSGVRSYKDGEVYSFKEYFEDFCPTCYLIGLSEWSDDGIIYRTIPGEKSTLFLPRLNSLEALAKFKKSYRPLLNKSSRYRNIRVKEGSEETENPSGSFSTLICFYEKFFFGVDKKEVIGKSWVMMEVPFGAVKNIKLSVIDLAESTLRVIKELSNEKISTYKEIIAEIFFFYDNPKGAPVDWDLTGKIRENLSEAILKDDFRSFARNLLPRKGGRVGYSKDTRLNIEELIYIWRLRYMGIPKEKIDIVKSVGNIVAKASKNNPSLLYKLDKTKNIDTFWSVLREISRKLIGFDENDRKMIKPTALDGLIQLVKDNEDRWKEIRDLLVVYSSMYYAIGGMKEEKENE
;
A
#
# COMPACT_ATOMS: atom_id res chain seq x y z
N TYR A 1 -19.91 -2.02 4.28
CA TYR A 1 -20.58 -3.00 5.15
C TYR A 1 -20.29 -4.39 4.62
N VAL A 2 -19.44 -5.13 5.33
CA VAL A 2 -19.18 -6.55 5.04
C VAL A 2 -20.41 -7.36 5.44
N LEU A 3 -20.65 -8.48 4.76
CA LEU A 3 -21.85 -9.33 4.81
C LEU A 3 -22.16 -9.85 6.23
N ILE A 4 -22.73 -9.00 7.10
CA ILE A 4 -23.50 -9.44 8.24
C ILE A 4 -24.72 -10.14 7.66
N GLN A 5 -24.98 -11.39 8.04
CA GLN A 5 -26.13 -12.10 7.51
C GLN A 5 -27.41 -11.38 7.92
N GLU A 6 -28.09 -10.81 6.93
CA GLU A 6 -29.42 -10.25 7.06
C GLU A 6 -30.40 -11.38 7.37
N GLY A 7 -31.17 -11.20 8.44
CA GLY A 7 -32.32 -12.01 8.80
C GLY A 7 -33.59 -11.52 8.11
N THR A 8 -34.73 -12.09 8.49
CA THR A 8 -36.04 -11.66 7.99
C THR A 8 -36.29 -10.20 8.38
N LYS A 9 -36.80 -9.38 7.46
CA LYS A 9 -37.21 -8.01 7.79
C LYS A 9 -38.30 -8.04 8.86
N VAL A 10 -38.11 -7.26 9.93
CA VAL A 10 -39.11 -7.08 10.99
C VAL A 10 -39.56 -5.62 10.91
N LYS A 11 -40.85 -5.40 10.59
CA LYS A 11 -41.45 -4.05 10.46
C LYS A 11 -40.71 -3.12 9.47
N GLY A 12 -40.20 -3.67 8.38
CA GLY A 12 -39.51 -2.90 7.33
C GLY A 12 -38.01 -2.70 7.55
N GLU A 13 -37.51 -2.97 8.75
CA GLU A 13 -36.09 -2.92 9.08
C GLU A 13 -35.43 -4.30 8.92
N VAL A 14 -34.20 -4.31 8.42
CA VAL A 14 -33.40 -5.53 8.27
C VAL A 14 -32.93 -5.97 9.66
N ALA A 15 -33.42 -7.11 10.16
CA ALA A 15 -32.92 -7.68 11.41
C ALA A 15 -31.60 -8.40 11.17
N PHE A 16 -30.58 -8.20 12.02
CA PHE A 16 -29.35 -9.00 11.94
C PHE A 16 -29.59 -10.40 12.50
N LYS A 17 -29.09 -11.46 11.84
CA LYS A 17 -29.18 -12.84 12.35
C LYS A 17 -28.40 -13.10 13.64
N GLU A 18 -27.42 -12.24 13.94
CA GLU A 18 -26.60 -12.34 15.14
C GLU A 18 -27.08 -11.37 16.21
N GLY A 19 -27.50 -11.93 17.36
CA GLY A 19 -28.02 -11.15 18.49
C GLY A 19 -26.98 -10.22 19.12
N LEU A 20 -25.69 -10.44 18.85
CA LEU A 20 -24.59 -9.58 19.31
C LEU A 20 -24.53 -8.24 18.56
N TYR A 21 -25.11 -8.14 17.35
CA TYR A 21 -25.22 -6.88 16.60
C TYR A 21 -26.52 -6.11 16.89
N ASN A 22 -27.39 -6.65 17.73
CA ASN A 22 -28.63 -5.99 18.14
C ASN A 22 -28.47 -5.51 19.58
N GLU A 23 -28.53 -4.19 19.77
CA GLU A 23 -28.37 -3.54 21.09
C GLU A 23 -29.25 -4.16 22.18
N LYS A 24 -30.46 -4.61 21.83
CA LYS A 24 -31.41 -5.21 22.77
C LYS A 24 -31.00 -6.59 23.27
N THR A 25 -30.23 -7.35 22.49
CA THR A 25 -29.85 -8.74 22.80
C THR A 25 -28.35 -8.92 23.02
N ALA A 26 -27.55 -7.88 22.76
CA ALA A 26 -26.10 -7.95 22.84
C ALA A 26 -25.61 -8.29 24.25
N VAL A 27 -26.16 -7.63 25.28
CA VAL A 27 -25.76 -7.85 26.69
C VAL A 27 -25.99 -9.30 27.11
N ASP A 28 -27.16 -9.86 26.83
CA ASP A 28 -27.50 -11.24 27.20
C ASP A 28 -26.69 -12.25 26.40
N THR A 29 -26.43 -11.97 25.12
CA THR A 29 -25.57 -12.80 24.27
C THR A 29 -24.14 -12.82 24.82
N VAL A 30 -23.59 -11.67 25.19
CA VAL A 30 -22.23 -11.56 25.76
C VAL A 30 -22.14 -12.28 27.11
N LYS A 31 -23.12 -12.10 28.01
CA LYS A 31 -23.19 -12.83 29.29
C LYS A 31 -23.18 -14.35 29.07
N LYS A 32 -24.01 -14.85 28.15
CA LYS A 32 -24.05 -16.27 27.79
C LYS A 32 -22.70 -16.77 27.28
N VAL A 33 -22.05 -16.00 26.41
CA VAL A 33 -20.74 -16.34 25.87
C VAL A 33 -19.70 -16.48 27.00
N PHE A 34 -19.59 -15.50 27.89
CA PHE A 34 -18.60 -15.55 28.97
C PHE A 34 -18.89 -16.65 29.98
N ALA A 35 -20.16 -16.93 30.31
CA ALA A 35 -20.53 -18.06 31.15
C ALA A 35 -20.01 -19.39 30.55
N LEU A 36 -20.23 -19.60 29.25
CA LEU A 36 -19.77 -20.81 28.56
C LEU A 36 -18.25 -20.88 28.35
N ILE A 37 -17.54 -19.74 28.36
CA ILE A 37 -16.06 -19.72 28.35
C ILE A 37 -15.49 -20.18 29.69
N ALA A 38 -16.19 -19.90 30.80
CA ALA A 38 -15.76 -20.27 32.14
C ALA A 38 -16.01 -21.74 32.49
N GLU A 39 -16.86 -22.43 31.73
CA GLU A 39 -17.15 -23.85 31.92
C GLU A 39 -16.08 -24.74 31.28
N GLU A 40 -15.54 -25.67 32.06
CA GLU A 40 -14.72 -26.75 31.53
C GLU A 40 -15.56 -27.74 30.71
N GLY A 41 -14.96 -28.35 29.69
CA GLY A 41 -15.65 -29.35 28.91
C GLY A 41 -14.72 -30.24 28.11
N THR A 42 -15.31 -31.26 27.49
CA THR A 42 -14.59 -32.36 26.83
C THR A 42 -14.63 -32.29 25.30
N ARG A 43 -15.39 -31.34 24.72
CA ARG A 43 -15.47 -31.17 23.27
C ARG A 43 -14.32 -30.32 22.78
N ASN A 44 -13.70 -30.68 21.66
CA ASN A 44 -12.61 -29.89 21.07
C ASN A 44 -13.13 -28.98 19.96
N CYS A 45 -12.72 -27.71 20.00
CA CYS A 45 -13.07 -26.74 18.97
C CYS A 45 -12.37 -27.06 17.65
N ILE A 46 -13.12 -27.17 16.55
CA ILE A 46 -12.59 -27.39 15.20
C ILE A 46 -11.71 -26.26 14.65
N VAL A 47 -11.80 -25.06 15.25
CA VAL A 47 -11.03 -23.88 14.81
C VAL A 47 -9.75 -23.71 15.61
N CYS A 48 -9.82 -23.76 16.94
CA CYS A 48 -8.68 -23.48 17.81
C CYS A 48 -8.16 -24.70 18.60
N GLY A 49 -8.81 -25.86 18.48
CA GLY A 49 -8.46 -27.09 19.20
C GLY A 49 -8.77 -27.09 20.69
N ARG A 50 -9.21 -25.97 21.28
CA ARG A 50 -9.44 -25.87 22.73
C ARG A 50 -10.63 -26.72 23.19
N PRO A 51 -10.54 -27.35 24.38
CA PRO A 51 -11.68 -27.99 25.03
C PRO A 51 -12.74 -26.95 25.43
N PHE A 52 -14.02 -27.30 25.34
CA PHE A 52 -15.15 -26.46 25.76
C PHE A 52 -16.40 -27.30 26.12
N SER A 53 -17.31 -26.74 26.93
CA SER A 53 -18.52 -27.43 27.39
C SER A 53 -19.60 -27.50 26.29
N SER A 54 -20.05 -26.34 25.82
CA SER A 54 -21.14 -26.21 24.86
C SER A 54 -20.97 -25.01 23.93
N PRO A 55 -21.47 -25.10 22.69
CA PRO A 55 -21.35 -24.01 21.72
C PRO A 55 -22.41 -22.93 21.99
N VAL A 56 -22.08 -21.68 21.68
CA VAL A 56 -23.07 -20.59 21.70
C VAL A 56 -24.01 -20.70 20.49
N LYS A 57 -23.42 -21.00 19.33
CA LYS A 57 -24.05 -21.22 18.03
C LYS A 57 -23.20 -22.18 17.20
N LYS A 58 -23.79 -22.74 16.15
CA LYS A 58 -23.04 -23.48 15.14
C LYS A 58 -22.13 -22.53 14.36
N LEU A 59 -21.04 -23.06 13.80
CA LEU A 59 -20.09 -22.31 12.98
C LEU A 59 -20.78 -21.75 11.71
N GLN A 60 -21.05 -20.44 11.68
CA GLN A 60 -21.74 -19.72 10.61
C GLN A 60 -20.79 -18.76 9.87
N GLN A 61 -21.22 -18.19 8.73
CA GLN A 61 -20.41 -17.21 7.97
C GLN A 61 -20.04 -15.97 8.79
N ALA A 62 -20.86 -15.59 9.77
CA ALA A 62 -20.60 -14.47 10.66
C ALA A 62 -19.42 -14.71 11.62
N ALA A 63 -19.00 -15.96 11.79
CA ALA A 63 -17.89 -16.32 12.66
C ALA A 63 -16.58 -16.48 11.86
N TYR A 64 -15.50 -15.85 12.36
CA TYR A 64 -14.15 -15.99 11.81
C TYR A 64 -13.53 -17.37 12.15
N PRO A 65 -12.73 -17.99 11.26
CA PRO A 65 -12.48 -17.58 9.88
C PRO A 65 -13.71 -17.87 8.99
N PRO A 66 -14.04 -16.96 8.06
CA PRO A 66 -15.32 -16.94 7.36
C PRO A 66 -15.65 -18.28 6.70
N VAL A 67 -16.68 -18.97 7.19
CA VAL A 67 -17.08 -20.27 6.64
C VAL A 67 -18.00 -20.08 5.45
N THR A 68 -17.39 -19.72 4.33
CA THR A 68 -18.09 -19.59 3.05
C THR A 68 -18.52 -20.96 2.52
N LYS A 69 -19.47 -21.00 1.58
CA LYS A 69 -19.84 -22.23 0.84
C LYS A 69 -18.69 -22.75 -0.04
N ILE A 70 -17.52 -22.10 -0.06
CA ILE A 70 -16.43 -22.38 -0.98
C ILE A 70 -15.40 -23.31 -0.32
N LYS A 71 -15.09 -24.41 -1.02
CA LYS A 71 -14.28 -25.55 -0.58
C LYS A 71 -12.88 -25.19 -0.05
N SER A 72 -12.26 -24.12 -0.55
CA SER A 72 -10.90 -23.69 -0.17
C SER A 72 -10.84 -22.84 1.11
N LEU A 73 -11.96 -22.28 1.57
CA LEU A 73 -12.05 -21.55 2.85
C LEU A 73 -12.72 -22.37 3.96
N SER A 74 -13.17 -23.59 3.62
CA SER A 74 -13.94 -24.45 4.50
C SER A 74 -13.34 -25.85 4.57
N GLY A 75 -12.01 -25.96 4.70
CA GLY A 75 -11.35 -27.22 5.08
C GLY A 75 -11.93 -27.83 6.37
N VAL A 76 -12.62 -27.00 7.16
CA VAL A 76 -13.43 -27.42 8.30
C VAL A 76 -14.69 -28.20 7.88
N ARG A 77 -15.39 -27.86 6.77
CA ARG A 77 -16.69 -28.44 6.28
C ARG A 77 -16.63 -29.83 5.66
N SER A 78 -15.45 -30.34 5.38
CA SER A 78 -15.27 -31.69 4.86
C SER A 78 -15.11 -32.69 6.00
N TYR A 79 -16.00 -33.67 6.09
CA TYR A 79 -15.79 -34.87 6.91
C TYR A 79 -15.73 -36.11 6.02
N LYS A 80 -14.99 -37.12 6.48
CA LYS A 80 -14.88 -38.40 5.79
C LYS A 80 -16.11 -39.23 6.12
N ASP A 81 -16.86 -39.61 5.09
CA ASP A 81 -18.05 -40.45 5.18
C ASP A 81 -17.81 -41.71 4.34
N GLY A 82 -17.27 -42.74 4.99
CA GLY A 82 -16.74 -43.92 4.29
C GLY A 82 -15.55 -43.57 3.37
N GLU A 83 -15.67 -43.86 2.07
CA GLU A 83 -14.64 -43.56 1.06
C GLU A 83 -14.79 -42.18 0.41
N VAL A 84 -15.85 -41.43 0.73
CA VAL A 84 -16.17 -40.14 0.09
C VAL A 84 -16.08 -39.00 1.11
N TYR A 85 -15.64 -37.82 0.68
CA TYR A 85 -15.70 -36.62 1.50
C TYR A 85 -17.05 -35.92 1.33
N SER A 86 -17.81 -35.82 2.42
CA SER A 86 -19.12 -35.17 2.48
C SER A 86 -19.02 -33.78 3.12
N PHE A 87 -19.91 -32.86 2.73
CA PHE A 87 -19.99 -31.51 3.29
C PHE A 87 -20.94 -31.46 4.49
N LYS A 88 -20.48 -30.95 5.63
CA LYS A 88 -21.34 -30.58 6.77
C LYS A 88 -21.69 -29.09 6.66
N GLU A 89 -22.98 -28.75 6.59
CA GLU A 89 -23.40 -27.35 6.44
C GLU A 89 -22.94 -26.48 7.62
N TYR A 90 -23.03 -27.00 8.84
CA TYR A 90 -22.66 -26.29 10.08
C TYR A 90 -22.02 -27.24 11.10
N PHE A 91 -20.92 -26.82 11.73
CA PHE A 91 -20.35 -27.55 12.86
C PHE A 91 -20.88 -27.05 14.18
N GLU A 92 -21.18 -27.99 15.06
CA GLU A 92 -21.54 -27.71 16.44
C GLU A 92 -20.31 -27.65 17.35
N ASP A 93 -19.16 -28.12 16.86
CA ASP A 93 -17.88 -28.15 17.59
C ASP A 93 -17.13 -26.81 17.50
N PHE A 94 -17.85 -25.72 17.75
CA PHE A 94 -17.36 -24.34 17.65
C PHE A 94 -17.45 -23.63 19.00
N CYS A 95 -16.29 -23.35 19.61
CA CYS A 95 -16.27 -22.89 20.99
C CYS A 95 -16.75 -21.43 21.15
N PRO A 96 -17.30 -21.08 22.34
CA PRO A 96 -17.71 -19.72 22.68
C PRO A 96 -16.61 -18.67 22.50
N THR A 97 -15.34 -19.01 22.76
CA THR A 97 -14.20 -18.09 22.56
C THR A 97 -14.01 -17.72 21.09
N CYS A 98 -14.00 -18.71 20.19
CA CYS A 98 -13.87 -18.43 18.76
C CYS A 98 -15.11 -17.72 18.20
N TYR A 99 -16.30 -18.02 18.72
CA TYR A 99 -17.53 -17.28 18.41
C TYR A 99 -17.41 -15.80 18.79
N LEU A 100 -16.96 -15.51 20.02
CA LEU A 100 -16.76 -14.13 20.49
C LEU A 100 -15.74 -13.40 19.63
N ILE A 101 -14.56 -14.00 19.43
CA ILE A 101 -13.50 -13.42 18.59
C ILE A 101 -14.03 -13.10 17.20
N GLY A 102 -14.75 -14.04 16.58
CA GLY A 102 -15.31 -13.86 15.25
C GLY A 102 -16.32 -12.73 15.15
N LEU A 103 -17.19 -12.57 16.14
CA LEU A 103 -18.20 -11.50 16.14
C LEU A 103 -17.64 -10.14 16.56
N SER A 104 -16.75 -10.11 17.55
CA SER A 104 -16.11 -8.89 18.05
C SER A 104 -15.29 -8.20 16.96
N GLU A 105 -14.68 -8.96 16.04
CA GLU A 105 -13.97 -8.37 14.90
C GLU A 105 -14.92 -7.62 13.97
N TRP A 106 -16.17 -8.06 13.78
CA TRP A 106 -17.14 -7.34 12.94
C TRP A 106 -17.75 -6.10 13.60
N SER A 107 -17.77 -6.06 14.93
CA SER A 107 -18.13 -4.86 15.71
C SER A 107 -16.96 -3.89 15.85
N ASP A 108 -15.78 -4.23 15.33
CA ASP A 108 -14.61 -3.38 15.45
C ASP A 108 -14.65 -2.23 14.43
N ASP A 109 -15.03 -1.05 14.94
CA ASP A 109 -14.97 0.20 14.20
C ASP A 109 -13.54 0.71 13.92
N GLY A 110 -12.52 -0.01 14.40
CA GLY A 110 -11.10 0.20 14.14
C GLY A 110 -10.57 -0.58 12.92
N ILE A 111 -11.39 -1.31 12.16
CA ILE A 111 -10.92 -1.99 10.94
C ILE A 111 -10.72 -0.97 9.84
N ILE A 112 -9.50 -0.88 9.29
CA ILE A 112 -9.23 -0.09 8.09
C ILE A 112 -9.69 -0.88 6.87
N TYR A 113 -10.37 -0.24 5.94
CA TYR A 113 -10.80 -0.88 4.70
C TYR A 113 -10.82 0.05 3.51
N ARG A 114 -10.75 -0.58 2.33
CA ARG A 114 -10.99 0.05 1.05
C ARG A 114 -11.73 -0.90 0.12
N THR A 115 -12.71 -0.38 -0.60
CA THR A 115 -13.56 -1.09 -1.53
C THR A 115 -13.52 -0.38 -2.87
N ILE A 116 -13.08 -1.08 -3.92
CA ILE A 116 -13.29 -0.66 -5.30
C ILE A 116 -14.56 -1.36 -5.78
N PRO A 117 -15.67 -0.62 -6.02
CA PRO A 117 -16.90 -1.20 -6.52
C PRO A 117 -16.65 -2.00 -7.80
N GLY A 118 -17.14 -3.24 -7.85
CA GLY A 118 -17.00 -4.13 -9.02
C GLY A 118 -15.71 -4.96 -9.05
N GLU A 119 -14.69 -4.63 -8.25
CA GLU A 119 -13.42 -5.37 -8.23
C GLU A 119 -13.23 -6.18 -6.94
N LYS A 120 -12.79 -5.53 -5.86
CA LYS A 120 -12.50 -6.14 -4.56
C LYS A 120 -12.59 -5.14 -3.41
N SER A 121 -12.80 -5.67 -2.21
CA SER A 121 -12.61 -4.98 -0.94
C SER A 121 -11.36 -5.51 -0.24
N THR A 122 -10.51 -4.64 0.26
CA THR A 122 -9.35 -4.99 1.09
C THR A 122 -9.62 -4.54 2.52
N LEU A 123 -9.51 -5.47 3.48
CA LEU A 123 -9.48 -5.17 4.91
C LEU A 123 -8.05 -5.29 5.42
N PHE A 124 -7.65 -4.40 6.33
CA PHE A 124 -6.32 -4.40 6.93
C PHE A 124 -6.43 -4.75 8.41
N LEU A 125 -5.88 -5.91 8.78
CA LEU A 125 -5.94 -6.44 10.14
C LEU A 125 -4.54 -6.37 10.75
N PRO A 126 -4.29 -5.51 11.76
CA PRO A 126 -2.97 -5.39 12.35
C PRO A 126 -2.64 -6.63 13.18
N ARG A 127 -1.43 -7.15 13.00
CA ARG A 127 -0.90 -8.31 13.73
C ARG A 127 -0.02 -7.83 14.88
N LEU A 128 -0.49 -8.03 16.10
CA LEU A 128 0.25 -7.76 17.33
C LEU A 128 0.29 -9.00 18.22
N ASN A 129 1.35 -9.11 19.03
CA ASN A 129 1.60 -10.29 19.86
C ASN A 129 0.72 -10.34 21.13
N SER A 130 -0.01 -9.27 21.46
CA SER A 130 -0.96 -9.25 22.57
C SER A 130 -2.24 -8.49 22.21
N LEU A 131 -3.36 -8.94 22.78
CA LEU A 131 -4.66 -8.28 22.63
C LEU A 131 -4.66 -6.88 23.25
N GLU A 132 -3.90 -6.67 24.32
CA GLU A 132 -3.74 -5.35 24.95
C GLU A 132 -3.02 -4.38 24.01
N ALA A 133 -1.92 -4.80 23.40
CA ALA A 133 -1.20 -3.97 22.42
C ALA A 133 -2.07 -3.69 21.19
N LEU A 134 -2.83 -4.68 20.73
CA LEU A 134 -3.80 -4.52 19.65
C LEU A 134 -4.88 -3.50 20.01
N ALA A 135 -5.50 -3.61 21.19
CA ALA A 135 -6.51 -2.69 21.66
C ALA A 135 -5.95 -1.27 21.80
N LYS A 136 -4.73 -1.12 22.36
CA LYS A 136 -4.05 0.19 22.47
C LYS A 136 -3.78 0.81 21.11
N PHE A 137 -3.25 0.03 20.17
CA PHE A 137 -2.99 0.51 18.81
C PHE A 137 -4.27 0.89 18.07
N LYS A 138 -5.31 0.03 18.11
CA LYS A 138 -6.62 0.33 17.50
C LYS A 138 -7.26 1.58 18.12
N LYS A 139 -7.18 1.74 19.44
CA LYS A 139 -7.75 2.89 20.15
C LYS A 139 -7.16 4.22 19.67
N SER A 140 -5.88 4.26 19.34
CA SER A 140 -5.23 5.52 19.05
C SER A 140 -5.47 6.05 17.65
N TYR A 141 -5.64 5.17 16.67
CA TYR A 141 -5.93 5.61 15.30
C TYR A 141 -7.43 5.69 15.00
N ARG A 142 -8.31 5.20 15.87
CA ARG A 142 -9.78 5.26 15.69
C ARG A 142 -10.31 6.65 15.31
N PRO A 143 -9.83 7.77 15.89
CA PRO A 143 -10.26 9.12 15.49
C PRO A 143 -9.96 9.45 14.01
N LEU A 144 -8.98 8.78 13.42
CA LEU A 144 -8.62 8.93 12.00
C LEU A 144 -9.58 8.20 11.06
N LEU A 145 -10.56 7.44 11.59
CA LEU A 145 -11.46 6.62 10.78
C LEU A 145 -12.90 7.16 10.73
N ASN A 146 -13.50 7.15 9.54
CA ASN A 146 -14.92 7.38 9.31
C ASN A 146 -15.68 6.06 9.25
N LYS A 147 -16.46 5.78 10.30
CA LYS A 147 -17.26 4.57 10.48
C LYS A 147 -18.49 4.50 9.56
N SER A 148 -18.93 5.64 9.04
CA SER A 148 -20.14 5.78 8.23
C SER A 148 -19.87 5.64 6.73
N SER A 149 -18.61 5.78 6.31
CA SER A 149 -18.27 5.81 4.88
C SER A 149 -18.29 4.41 4.25
N ARG A 150 -19.08 4.23 3.19
CA ARG A 150 -19.35 2.90 2.61
C ARG A 150 -18.13 2.19 2.04
N TYR A 151 -17.24 2.92 1.35
CA TYR A 151 -16.21 2.32 0.50
C TYR A 151 -14.80 2.39 1.08
N ARG A 152 -14.52 3.34 1.95
CA ARG A 152 -13.19 3.58 2.53
C ARG A 152 -13.35 4.39 3.79
N ASN A 153 -12.46 4.26 4.75
CA ASN A 153 -12.69 4.86 6.06
C ASN A 153 -11.55 5.73 6.59
N ILE A 154 -10.45 5.96 5.89
CA ILE A 154 -9.43 6.91 6.37
C ILE A 154 -9.93 8.34 6.15
N ARG A 155 -10.04 9.14 7.22
CA ARG A 155 -10.49 10.54 7.14
C ARG A 155 -9.43 11.43 6.49
N VAL A 156 -9.87 12.46 5.77
CA VAL A 156 -8.98 13.52 5.25
C VAL A 156 -8.35 14.31 6.40
N LYS A 157 -9.17 14.60 7.42
CA LYS A 157 -8.81 15.29 8.66
C LYS A 157 -9.60 14.68 9.82
N GLU A 158 -9.01 14.67 11.01
CA GLU A 158 -9.71 14.27 12.23
C GLU A 158 -11.03 15.04 12.40
N GLY A 159 -12.10 14.30 12.74
CA GLY A 159 -13.46 14.85 12.88
C GLY A 159 -14.20 15.15 11.57
N SER A 160 -13.55 15.06 10.41
CA SER A 160 -14.22 15.27 9.10
C SER A 160 -14.85 14.00 8.57
N GLU A 161 -16.09 14.08 8.07
CA GLU A 161 -16.77 12.97 7.39
C GLU A 161 -16.15 12.63 6.02
N GLU A 162 -15.31 13.51 5.47
CA GLU A 162 -14.61 13.23 4.21
C GLU A 162 -13.54 12.15 4.38
N THR A 163 -13.45 11.27 3.37
CA THR A 163 -12.48 10.17 3.35
C THR A 163 -11.53 10.25 2.17
N GLU A 164 -10.26 9.95 2.46
CA GLU A 164 -9.18 9.85 1.48
C GLU A 164 -9.52 8.80 0.43
N ASN A 165 -9.07 9.03 -0.82
CA ASN A 165 -9.32 8.12 -1.95
C ASN A 165 -8.03 7.47 -2.50
N PRO A 166 -7.37 6.58 -1.76
CA PRO A 166 -6.19 5.88 -2.22
C PRO A 166 -6.43 5.06 -3.50
N SER A 167 -5.42 4.96 -4.37
CA SER A 167 -5.54 4.24 -5.65
C SER A 167 -5.65 2.72 -5.51
N GLY A 168 -5.10 2.15 -4.43
CA GLY A 168 -5.12 0.70 -4.19
C GLY A 168 -4.90 0.33 -2.73
N SER A 169 -4.51 -0.91 -2.46
CA SER A 169 -4.34 -1.45 -1.10
C SER A 169 -3.08 -0.92 -0.44
N PHE A 170 -1.94 -0.92 -1.15
CA PHE A 170 -0.69 -0.38 -0.64
C PHE A 170 -0.77 1.14 -0.47
N SER A 171 -1.40 1.86 -1.41
CA SER A 171 -1.69 3.28 -1.23
C SER A 171 -2.56 3.55 -0.02
N THR A 172 -3.52 2.66 0.29
CA THR A 172 -4.35 2.79 1.51
C THR A 172 -3.50 2.69 2.77
N LEU A 173 -2.58 1.73 2.81
CA LEU A 173 -1.72 1.52 3.98
C LEU A 173 -0.72 2.67 4.15
N ILE A 174 -0.11 3.20 3.09
CA ILE A 174 0.71 4.44 3.19
C ILE A 174 -0.13 5.61 3.67
N CYS A 175 -1.30 5.83 3.07
CA CYS A 175 -2.20 6.90 3.48
C CYS A 175 -2.55 6.80 4.96
N PHE A 176 -2.80 5.59 5.46
CA PHE A 176 -3.01 5.37 6.89
C PHE A 176 -1.79 5.79 7.73
N TYR A 177 -0.59 5.34 7.39
CA TYR A 177 0.61 5.69 8.16
C TYR A 177 0.94 7.18 8.12
N GLU A 178 0.72 7.83 6.99
CA GLU A 178 0.80 9.29 6.88
C GLU A 178 -0.09 9.95 7.94
N LYS A 179 -1.40 9.63 7.96
CA LYS A 179 -2.34 10.20 8.93
C LYS A 179 -1.98 9.82 10.36
N PHE A 180 -1.55 8.59 10.58
CA PHE A 180 -1.14 8.10 11.89
C PHE A 180 0.01 8.93 12.45
N PHE A 181 1.07 9.17 11.67
CA PHE A 181 2.21 9.96 12.15
C PHE A 181 1.93 11.46 12.27
N PHE A 182 0.95 11.99 11.53
CA PHE A 182 0.50 13.37 11.70
C PHE A 182 -0.40 13.57 12.93
N GLY A 183 -1.29 12.62 13.21
CA GLY A 183 -2.38 12.80 14.16
C GLY A 183 -2.19 12.14 15.53
N VAL A 184 -1.22 11.24 15.68
CA VAL A 184 -1.09 10.40 16.89
C VAL A 184 0.25 10.65 17.61
N ASP A 185 0.26 10.54 18.94
CA ASP A 185 1.48 10.70 19.74
C ASP A 185 2.55 9.67 19.33
N LYS A 186 3.76 10.19 19.09
CA LYS A 186 4.92 9.46 18.56
C LYS A 186 5.50 8.42 19.52
N LYS A 187 5.01 8.35 20.76
CA LYS A 187 5.38 7.36 21.80
C LYS A 187 4.49 6.11 21.80
N GLU A 188 3.50 6.04 20.93
CA GLU A 188 2.55 4.94 20.94
C GLU A 188 3.05 3.64 20.32
N VAL A 189 2.31 2.56 20.57
CA VAL A 189 2.54 1.25 19.93
C VAL A 189 2.30 1.40 18.43
N ILE A 190 3.31 1.09 17.62
CA ILE A 190 3.20 1.14 16.17
C ILE A 190 2.99 -0.29 15.66
N GLY A 191 1.81 -0.57 15.09
CA GLY A 191 1.61 -1.81 14.35
C GLY A 191 2.52 -1.83 13.13
N LYS A 192 3.29 -2.90 12.92
CA LYS A 192 4.21 -3.06 11.77
C LYS A 192 3.87 -4.21 10.84
N SER A 193 3.03 -5.14 11.31
CA SER A 193 2.63 -6.33 10.57
C SER A 193 1.14 -6.28 10.33
N TRP A 194 0.71 -6.62 9.11
CA TRP A 194 -0.69 -6.58 8.71
C TRP A 194 -1.06 -7.81 7.91
N VAL A 195 -2.26 -8.34 8.14
CA VAL A 195 -2.95 -9.19 7.17
C VAL A 195 -3.79 -8.29 6.28
N MET A 196 -3.53 -8.33 4.98
CA MET A 196 -4.41 -7.75 3.97
C MET A 196 -5.34 -8.85 3.45
N MET A 197 -6.62 -8.71 3.77
CA MET A 197 -7.67 -9.62 3.34
C MET A 197 -8.41 -9.04 2.13
N GLU A 198 -8.21 -9.63 0.96
CA GLU A 198 -8.89 -9.25 -0.27
C GLU A 198 -10.16 -10.09 -0.47
N VAL A 199 -11.31 -9.43 -0.40
CA VAL A 199 -12.64 -9.99 -0.64
C VAL A 199 -13.08 -9.57 -2.04
N PRO A 200 -13.08 -10.47 -3.03
CA PRO A 200 -13.49 -10.15 -4.40
C PRO A 200 -15.01 -9.91 -4.53
N PHE A 201 -15.42 -9.07 -5.48
CA PHE A 201 -16.83 -8.89 -5.84
C PHE A 201 -17.34 -10.02 -6.74
N GLY A 202 -18.55 -10.52 -6.44
CA GLY A 202 -19.27 -11.50 -7.26
C GLY A 202 -19.51 -12.85 -6.57
N ALA A 203 -20.29 -13.72 -7.22
CA ALA A 203 -20.61 -15.04 -6.69
C ALA A 203 -19.39 -15.97 -6.73
N VAL A 204 -19.15 -16.71 -5.63
CA VAL A 204 -18.20 -17.84 -5.56
C VAL A 204 -16.75 -17.47 -5.92
N LYS A 205 -16.19 -16.44 -5.28
CA LYS A 205 -14.76 -16.09 -5.42
C LYS A 205 -14.01 -16.21 -4.10
N ASN A 206 -12.78 -16.71 -4.17
CA ASN A 206 -11.93 -16.96 -3.01
C ASN A 206 -11.40 -15.65 -2.42
N ILE A 207 -11.54 -15.51 -1.10
CA ILE A 207 -10.83 -14.49 -0.32
C ILE A 207 -9.33 -14.78 -0.41
N LYS A 208 -8.53 -13.77 -0.72
CA LYS A 208 -7.08 -13.88 -0.68
C LYS A 208 -6.56 -13.24 0.60
N LEU A 209 -5.63 -13.92 1.25
CA LEU A 209 -4.92 -13.39 2.40
C LEU A 209 -3.47 -13.19 1.99
N SER A 210 -2.94 -12.01 2.32
CA SER A 210 -1.52 -11.73 2.22
C SER A 210 -1.06 -11.06 3.50
N VAL A 211 0.21 -11.24 3.83
CA VAL A 211 0.84 -10.59 4.98
C VAL A 211 1.83 -9.57 4.45
N ILE A 212 1.83 -8.40 5.08
CA ILE A 212 2.89 -7.40 4.90
C ILE A 212 3.51 -7.08 6.25
N ASP A 213 4.82 -7.24 6.30
CA ASP A 213 5.65 -6.87 7.45
C ASP A 213 6.50 -5.66 7.04
N LEU A 214 6.30 -4.54 7.72
CA LEU A 214 6.99 -3.29 7.44
C LEU A 214 8.29 -3.23 8.24
N ALA A 215 9.36 -2.86 7.54
CA ALA A 215 10.64 -2.59 8.17
C ALA A 215 10.56 -1.32 9.04
N GLU A 216 11.30 -1.31 10.15
CA GLU A 216 11.40 -0.14 11.02
C GLU A 216 11.97 1.06 10.26
N SER A 217 12.91 0.81 9.34
CA SER A 217 13.46 1.82 8.43
C SER A 217 12.38 2.50 7.60
N THR A 218 11.45 1.73 7.03
CA THR A 218 10.33 2.25 6.24
C THR A 218 9.41 3.15 7.07
N LEU A 219 8.99 2.68 8.25
CA LEU A 219 8.13 3.46 9.15
C LEU A 219 8.83 4.75 9.62
N ARG A 220 10.13 4.66 9.88
CA ARG A 220 10.96 5.83 10.22
C ARG A 220 10.99 6.86 9.10
N VAL A 221 11.10 6.45 7.84
CA VAL A 221 11.07 7.37 6.68
C VAL A 221 9.73 8.14 6.62
N ILE A 222 8.60 7.44 6.74
CA ILE A 222 7.27 8.08 6.71
C ILE A 222 7.11 9.04 7.90
N LYS A 223 7.58 8.63 9.09
CA LYS A 223 7.55 9.46 10.30
C LYS A 223 8.42 10.71 10.16
N GLU A 224 9.61 10.60 9.61
CA GLU A 224 10.50 11.74 9.39
C GLU A 224 9.90 12.73 8.38
N LEU A 225 9.33 12.26 7.27
CA LEU A 225 8.59 13.13 6.33
C LEU A 225 7.43 13.85 7.01
N SER A 226 6.67 13.15 7.86
CA SER A 226 5.59 13.77 8.63
C SER A 226 6.11 14.85 9.60
N ASN A 227 7.30 14.69 10.18
CA ASN A 227 7.93 15.74 11.00
C ASN A 227 8.27 16.99 10.18
N GLU A 228 8.69 16.81 8.93
CA GLU A 228 8.94 17.89 7.97
C GLU A 228 7.64 18.46 7.36
N LYS A 229 6.48 18.02 7.84
CA LYS A 229 5.15 18.36 7.34
C LYS A 229 4.92 17.97 5.88
N ILE A 230 5.61 16.94 5.40
CA ILE A 230 5.45 16.40 4.05
C ILE A 230 4.59 15.14 4.10
N SER A 231 3.49 15.16 3.34
CA SER A 231 2.53 14.06 3.27
C SER A 231 2.96 13.01 2.24
N THR A 232 3.41 11.83 2.71
CA THR A 232 3.95 10.77 1.85
C THR A 232 2.96 10.28 0.79
N TYR A 233 1.69 10.09 1.14
CA TYR A 233 0.66 9.76 0.17
C TYR A 233 0.15 11.03 -0.52
N LYS A 234 -0.35 12.02 0.23
CA LYS A 234 -1.15 13.11 -0.33
C LYS A 234 -0.36 14.08 -1.20
N GLU A 235 0.87 14.43 -0.82
CA GLU A 235 1.67 15.45 -1.53
C GLU A 235 2.71 14.86 -2.48
N ILE A 236 3.01 13.56 -2.33
CA ILE A 236 3.93 12.82 -3.19
C ILE A 236 3.15 11.89 -4.11
N ILE A 237 2.61 10.79 -3.59
CA ILE A 237 2.02 9.73 -4.42
C ILE A 237 0.77 10.21 -5.17
N ALA A 238 -0.16 10.88 -4.49
CA ALA A 238 -1.43 11.32 -5.07
C ALA A 238 -1.26 12.44 -6.11
N GLU A 239 -0.10 13.07 -6.17
CA GLU A 239 0.23 14.14 -7.12
C GLU A 239 1.11 13.66 -8.30
N ILE A 240 1.32 12.36 -8.41
CA ILE A 240 1.99 11.73 -9.56
C ILE A 240 0.93 11.28 -10.56
N PHE A 241 1.05 11.69 -11.82
CA PHE A 241 0.10 11.37 -12.89
C PHE A 241 0.84 10.80 -14.10
N PHE A 242 0.13 10.03 -14.93
CA PHE A 242 0.61 9.66 -16.25
C PHE A 242 -0.06 10.51 -17.33
N PHE A 243 0.74 11.23 -18.10
CA PHE A 243 0.30 12.10 -19.19
C PHE A 243 0.57 11.45 -20.53
N TYR A 244 -0.39 11.51 -21.45
CA TYR A 244 -0.16 11.17 -22.85
C TYR A 244 0.68 12.25 -23.52
N ASP A 245 1.65 11.86 -24.35
CA ASP A 245 2.48 12.83 -25.09
C ASP A 245 1.72 13.52 -26.23
N ASN A 246 0.71 12.86 -26.80
CA ASN A 246 -0.14 13.39 -27.87
C ASN A 246 -1.60 13.01 -27.60
N PRO A 247 -2.28 13.68 -26.65
CA PRO A 247 -3.63 13.31 -26.27
C PRO A 247 -4.62 13.63 -27.39
N LYS A 248 -5.39 12.63 -27.84
CA LYS A 248 -6.59 12.84 -28.68
C LYS A 248 -7.84 13.16 -27.86
N GLY A 249 -7.69 13.34 -26.55
CA GLY A 249 -8.77 13.42 -25.55
C GLY A 249 -8.21 13.85 -24.19
N ALA A 250 -8.63 13.19 -23.10
CA ALA A 250 -8.12 13.53 -21.77
C ALA A 250 -6.57 13.40 -21.72
N PRO A 251 -5.86 14.41 -21.16
CA PRO A 251 -4.40 14.40 -21.13
C PRO A 251 -3.82 13.37 -20.17
N VAL A 252 -4.63 12.87 -19.22
CA VAL A 252 -4.21 11.95 -18.16
C VAL A 252 -4.83 10.57 -18.35
N ASP A 253 -4.00 9.54 -18.27
CA ASP A 253 -4.46 8.14 -18.13
C ASP A 253 -4.68 7.82 -16.65
N TRP A 254 -5.94 7.82 -16.21
CA TRP A 254 -6.28 7.55 -14.81
C TRP A 254 -6.04 6.09 -14.38
N ASP A 255 -6.19 5.13 -15.29
CA ASP A 255 -5.97 3.72 -14.99
C ASP A 255 -4.48 3.44 -14.77
N LEU A 256 -3.64 3.97 -15.66
CA LEU A 256 -2.19 3.85 -15.52
C LEU A 256 -1.67 4.68 -14.35
N THR A 257 -2.24 5.87 -14.12
CA THR A 257 -1.95 6.69 -12.93
C THR A 257 -2.24 5.90 -11.65
N GLY A 258 -3.41 5.27 -11.53
CA GLY A 258 -3.77 4.46 -10.37
C GLY A 258 -2.78 3.30 -10.15
N LYS A 259 -2.37 2.61 -11.22
CA LYS A 259 -1.37 1.53 -11.16
C LYS A 259 0.00 2.04 -10.73
N ILE A 260 0.46 3.17 -11.25
CA ILE A 260 1.74 3.79 -10.88
C ILE A 260 1.72 4.15 -9.39
N ARG A 261 0.67 4.80 -8.91
CA ARG A 261 0.53 5.19 -7.50
C ARG A 261 0.53 4.00 -6.55
N GLU A 262 -0.20 2.95 -6.90
CA GLU A 262 -0.23 1.72 -6.11
C GLU A 262 1.15 1.05 -6.07
N ASN A 263 1.84 0.94 -7.21
CA ASN A 263 3.17 0.33 -7.30
C ASN A 263 4.24 1.15 -6.56
N LEU A 264 4.19 2.48 -6.65
CA LEU A 264 5.09 3.35 -5.88
C LEU A 264 4.84 3.19 -4.38
N SER A 265 3.57 3.05 -3.98
CA SER A 265 3.21 2.80 -2.58
C SER A 265 3.74 1.45 -2.10
N GLU A 266 3.57 0.41 -2.91
CA GLU A 266 4.11 -0.92 -2.62
C GLU A 266 5.64 -0.90 -2.48
N ALA A 267 6.33 -0.21 -3.39
CA ALA A 267 7.78 -0.09 -3.40
C ALA A 267 8.32 0.59 -2.13
N ILE A 268 7.67 1.67 -1.66
CA ILE A 268 8.04 2.33 -0.40
C ILE A 268 7.81 1.37 0.79
N LEU A 269 6.62 0.76 0.88
CA LEU A 269 6.27 -0.12 2.00
C LEU A 269 7.17 -1.35 2.10
N LYS A 270 7.64 -1.87 0.96
CA LYS A 270 8.53 -3.04 0.87
C LYS A 270 10.01 -2.70 0.81
N ASP A 271 10.38 -1.43 0.95
CA ASP A 271 11.76 -0.95 0.85
C ASP A 271 12.45 -1.28 -0.48
N ASP A 272 11.70 -1.35 -1.59
CA ASP A 272 12.19 -1.71 -2.93
C ASP A 272 12.42 -0.45 -3.78
N PHE A 273 13.61 0.15 -3.65
CA PHE A 273 13.95 1.38 -4.38
C PHE A 273 13.94 1.20 -5.90
N ARG A 274 14.34 0.02 -6.37
CA ARG A 274 14.44 -0.22 -7.80
C ARG A 274 13.06 -0.24 -8.43
N SER A 275 12.09 -0.90 -7.79
CA SER A 275 10.70 -0.86 -8.23
C SER A 275 10.13 0.56 -8.17
N PHE A 276 10.51 1.36 -7.17
CA PHE A 276 10.14 2.78 -7.12
C PHE A 276 10.67 3.54 -8.34
N ALA A 277 11.98 3.47 -8.61
CA ALA A 277 12.62 4.14 -9.74
C ALA A 277 12.00 3.75 -11.10
N ARG A 278 11.72 2.45 -11.28
CA ARG A 278 11.10 1.92 -12.50
C ARG A 278 9.71 2.46 -12.79
N ASN A 279 8.92 2.74 -11.76
CA ASN A 279 7.57 3.26 -11.96
C ASN A 279 7.55 4.72 -12.43
N LEU A 280 8.66 5.45 -12.30
CA LEU A 280 8.81 6.82 -12.80
C LEU A 280 9.28 6.89 -14.26
N LEU A 281 9.79 5.81 -14.83
CA LEU A 281 10.23 5.77 -16.23
C LEU A 281 9.07 6.18 -17.17
N PRO A 282 9.38 6.89 -18.28
CA PRO A 282 8.39 7.12 -19.32
C PRO A 282 7.86 5.78 -19.84
N ARG A 283 6.69 5.78 -20.48
CA ARG A 283 6.07 4.58 -21.07
C ARG A 283 5.70 4.86 -22.51
N LYS A 284 5.29 3.83 -23.26
CA LYS A 284 4.87 4.01 -24.65
C LYS A 284 3.69 4.99 -24.71
N GLY A 285 3.88 6.09 -25.44
CA GLY A 285 2.84 7.11 -25.68
C GLY A 285 2.65 8.12 -24.56
N GLY A 286 3.52 8.17 -23.55
CA GLY A 286 3.39 9.14 -22.47
C GLY A 286 4.48 9.08 -21.40
N ARG A 287 4.32 9.91 -20.39
CA ARG A 287 5.31 10.12 -19.33
C ARG A 287 4.68 10.30 -17.95
N VAL A 288 5.46 10.01 -16.92
CA VAL A 288 5.06 10.26 -15.54
C VAL A 288 5.38 11.71 -15.18
N GLY A 289 4.38 12.49 -14.79
CA GLY A 289 4.52 13.91 -14.49
C GLY A 289 4.03 14.25 -13.08
N TYR A 290 4.51 15.39 -12.58
CA TYR A 290 4.23 15.91 -11.24
C TYR A 290 4.50 17.42 -11.21
N SER A 291 3.92 18.10 -10.23
CA SER A 291 4.15 19.52 -9.98
C SER A 291 5.59 19.79 -9.50
N LYS A 292 5.98 21.07 -9.46
CA LYS A 292 7.27 21.49 -8.89
C LYS A 292 7.39 21.09 -7.42
N ASP A 293 6.33 21.27 -6.63
CA ASP A 293 6.32 21.00 -5.19
C ASP A 293 6.40 19.50 -4.92
N THR A 294 5.62 18.70 -5.65
CA THR A 294 5.69 17.23 -5.61
C THR A 294 7.09 16.73 -5.93
N ARG A 295 7.80 17.34 -6.91
CA ARG A 295 9.20 17.00 -7.19
C ARG A 295 10.11 17.29 -6.01
N LEU A 296 9.97 18.44 -5.34
CA LEU A 296 10.77 18.76 -4.16
C LEU A 296 10.50 17.76 -3.03
N ASN A 297 9.24 17.36 -2.85
CA ASN A 297 8.87 16.35 -1.86
C ASN A 297 9.43 14.95 -2.21
N ILE A 298 9.48 14.58 -3.49
CA ILE A 298 10.17 13.36 -3.95
C ILE A 298 11.67 13.44 -3.65
N GLU A 299 12.32 14.59 -3.88
CA GLU A 299 13.73 14.78 -3.55
C GLU A 299 13.99 14.61 -2.05
N GLU A 300 13.11 15.14 -1.18
CA GLU A 300 13.22 14.97 0.27
C GLU A 300 12.98 13.52 0.70
N LEU A 301 11.97 12.85 0.12
CA LEU A 301 11.73 11.41 0.33
C LEU A 301 12.98 10.59 -0.02
N ILE A 302 13.59 10.82 -1.18
CA ILE A 302 14.79 10.09 -1.62
C ILE A 302 15.98 10.36 -0.68
N TYR A 303 16.14 11.60 -0.23
CA TYR A 303 17.20 11.95 0.71
C TYR A 303 17.06 11.20 2.04
N ILE A 304 15.86 11.25 2.63
CA ILE A 304 15.54 10.55 3.89
C ILE A 304 15.63 9.03 3.72
N TRP A 305 15.11 8.50 2.61
CA TRP A 305 14.98 7.06 2.37
C TRP A 305 16.31 6.39 2.01
N ARG A 306 17.14 7.03 1.17
CA ARG A 306 18.36 6.41 0.62
C ARG A 306 19.63 7.14 1.02
N LEU A 307 19.74 8.42 0.67
CA LEU A 307 21.03 9.10 0.68
C LEU A 307 21.60 9.29 2.07
N ARG A 308 20.75 9.63 3.05
CA ARG A 308 21.19 9.80 4.43
C ARG A 308 21.82 8.52 5.00
N TYR A 309 21.27 7.36 4.67
CA TYR A 309 21.81 6.05 5.09
C TYR A 309 23.06 5.62 4.31
N MET A 310 23.29 6.20 3.14
CA MET A 310 24.53 6.03 2.38
C MET A 310 25.65 6.96 2.87
N GLY A 311 25.36 7.89 3.79
CA GLY A 311 26.33 8.91 4.19
C GLY A 311 26.66 9.89 3.06
N ILE A 312 25.81 9.96 2.02
CA ILE A 312 25.99 10.88 0.90
C ILE A 312 25.40 12.24 1.34
N PRO A 313 26.22 13.30 1.42
CA PRO A 313 25.74 14.64 1.75
C PRO A 313 24.74 15.14 0.71
N LYS A 314 23.77 15.96 1.13
CA LYS A 314 22.71 16.48 0.26
C LYS A 314 23.29 17.24 -0.92
N GLU A 315 24.45 17.87 -0.78
CA GLU A 315 25.14 18.64 -1.83
C GLU A 315 25.69 17.74 -2.95
N LYS A 316 26.09 16.49 -2.65
CA LYS A 316 26.56 15.54 -3.67
C LYS A 316 25.42 15.06 -4.58
N ILE A 317 24.15 15.29 -4.21
CA ILE A 317 23.00 14.96 -5.04
C ILE A 317 22.95 15.78 -6.33
N ASP A 318 23.50 17.00 -6.32
CA ASP A 318 23.47 17.89 -7.46
C ASP A 318 24.29 17.33 -8.63
N ILE A 319 25.27 16.47 -8.35
CA ILE A 319 26.00 15.69 -9.35
C ILE A 319 25.04 14.72 -10.03
N VAL A 320 24.29 13.92 -9.26
CA VAL A 320 23.34 12.94 -9.80
C VAL A 320 22.21 13.64 -10.56
N LYS A 321 21.71 14.76 -10.05
CA LYS A 321 20.71 15.61 -10.72
C LYS A 321 21.22 16.15 -12.05
N SER A 322 22.46 16.68 -12.06
CA SER A 322 23.09 17.22 -13.27
C SER A 322 23.29 16.14 -14.33
N VAL A 323 23.73 14.94 -13.95
CA VAL A 323 23.83 13.82 -14.88
C VAL A 323 22.45 13.31 -15.29
N GLY A 324 21.48 13.28 -14.40
CA GLY A 324 20.09 12.94 -14.73
C GLY A 324 19.50 13.85 -15.81
N ASN A 325 19.77 15.16 -15.73
CA ASN A 325 19.39 16.12 -16.76
C ASN A 325 20.10 15.84 -18.11
N ILE A 326 21.38 15.49 -18.08
CA ILE A 326 22.12 15.05 -19.29
C ILE A 326 21.47 13.81 -19.91
N VAL A 327 21.17 12.79 -19.11
CA VAL A 327 20.54 11.55 -19.58
C VAL A 327 19.16 11.85 -20.16
N ALA A 328 18.36 12.68 -19.49
CA ALA A 328 17.04 13.08 -19.96
C ALA A 328 17.08 13.73 -21.35
N LYS A 329 17.95 14.73 -21.54
CA LYS A 329 18.14 15.40 -22.83
C LYS A 329 18.64 14.44 -23.92
N ALA A 330 19.61 13.60 -23.60
CA ALA A 330 20.11 12.59 -24.55
C ALA A 330 19.03 11.56 -24.94
N SER A 331 18.04 11.37 -24.09
CA SER A 331 16.94 10.42 -24.26
C SER A 331 15.70 11.02 -24.92
N LYS A 332 15.63 12.34 -25.14
CA LYS A 332 14.48 13.03 -25.75
C LYS A 332 14.00 12.35 -27.03
N ASN A 333 14.91 12.13 -27.97
CA ASN A 333 14.62 11.44 -29.24
C ASN A 333 14.95 9.94 -29.19
N ASN A 334 15.37 9.42 -28.04
CA ASN A 334 15.72 8.02 -27.87
C ASN A 334 15.44 7.53 -26.44
N PRO A 335 14.15 7.33 -26.08
CA PRO A 335 13.76 6.88 -24.75
C PRO A 335 14.38 5.54 -24.35
N SER A 336 14.83 4.74 -25.33
CA SER A 336 15.50 3.46 -25.10
C SER A 336 16.74 3.57 -24.20
N LEU A 337 17.41 4.74 -24.16
CA LEU A 337 18.56 4.98 -23.29
C LEU A 337 18.20 4.90 -21.80
N LEU A 338 17.06 5.46 -21.38
CA LEU A 338 16.57 5.36 -20.00
C LEU A 338 16.31 3.90 -19.62
N TYR A 339 15.69 3.13 -20.53
CA TYR A 339 15.45 1.71 -20.29
C TYR A 339 16.74 0.88 -20.30
N LYS A 340 17.72 1.22 -21.15
CA LYS A 340 19.05 0.59 -21.11
C LYS A 340 19.72 0.85 -19.76
N LEU A 341 19.66 2.09 -19.27
CA LEU A 341 20.21 2.47 -17.97
C LEU A 341 19.57 1.66 -16.83
N ASP A 342 18.24 1.60 -16.76
CA ASP A 342 17.51 0.78 -15.77
C ASP A 342 17.91 -0.71 -15.85
N LYS A 343 18.07 -1.26 -17.05
CA LYS A 343 18.31 -2.70 -17.25
C LYS A 343 19.75 -3.13 -16.94
N THR A 344 20.66 -2.20 -16.63
CA THR A 344 22.05 -2.55 -16.29
C THR A 344 22.12 -3.45 -15.06
N LYS A 345 22.79 -4.61 -15.21
CA LYS A 345 22.92 -5.64 -14.15
C LYS A 345 24.28 -5.62 -13.46
N ASN A 346 25.32 -5.19 -14.17
CA ASN A 346 26.69 -5.05 -13.68
C ASN A 346 27.22 -3.64 -13.98
N ILE A 347 28.32 -3.29 -13.31
CA ILE A 347 28.90 -1.94 -13.36
C ILE A 347 29.49 -1.62 -14.74
N ASP A 348 30.04 -2.60 -15.45
CA ASP A 348 30.59 -2.40 -16.80
C ASP A 348 29.53 -2.02 -17.82
N THR A 349 28.37 -2.67 -17.76
CA THR A 349 27.22 -2.32 -18.62
C THR A 349 26.73 -0.92 -18.28
N PHE A 350 26.70 -0.57 -16.99
CA PHE A 350 26.35 0.78 -16.54
C PHE A 350 27.30 1.84 -17.14
N TRP A 351 28.62 1.60 -17.08
CA TRP A 351 29.61 2.47 -17.72
C TRP A 351 29.45 2.53 -19.23
N SER A 352 29.15 1.42 -19.89
CA SER A 352 28.91 1.39 -21.33
C SER A 352 27.74 2.28 -21.74
N VAL A 353 26.64 2.26 -20.98
CA VAL A 353 25.48 3.12 -21.24
C VAL A 353 25.83 4.60 -21.01
N LEU A 354 26.56 4.93 -19.95
CA LEU A 354 27.02 6.31 -19.72
C LEU A 354 27.96 6.83 -20.81
N ARG A 355 28.83 5.98 -21.37
CA ARG A 355 29.66 6.33 -22.54
C ARG A 355 28.82 6.58 -23.79
N GLU A 356 27.79 5.76 -24.02
CA GLU A 356 26.82 5.98 -25.12
C GLU A 356 26.13 7.34 -24.98
N ILE A 357 25.70 7.70 -23.77
CA ILE A 357 25.10 9.00 -23.46
C ILE A 357 26.11 10.14 -23.69
N SER A 358 27.34 9.99 -23.20
CA SER A 358 28.40 10.99 -23.38
C SER A 358 28.69 11.30 -24.85
N ARG A 359 28.72 10.28 -25.73
CA ARG A 359 28.91 10.47 -27.18
C ARG A 359 27.77 11.27 -27.82
N LYS A 360 26.55 11.12 -27.32
CA LYS A 360 25.39 11.87 -27.85
C LYS A 360 25.40 13.35 -27.51
N LEU A 361 26.18 13.76 -26.49
CA LEU A 361 26.33 15.18 -26.13
C LEU A 361 26.88 16.02 -27.29
N ILE A 362 27.67 15.42 -28.19
CA ILE A 362 28.23 16.10 -29.36
C ILE A 362 27.11 16.65 -30.26
N GLY A 363 25.98 15.93 -30.36
CA GLY A 363 24.84 16.29 -31.18
C GLY A 363 23.83 17.24 -30.51
N PHE A 364 24.12 17.76 -29.30
CA PHE A 364 23.23 18.70 -28.62
C PHE A 364 23.27 20.08 -29.28
N ASP A 365 22.11 20.73 -29.40
CA ASP A 365 22.01 22.11 -29.87
C ASP A 365 22.54 23.12 -28.82
N GLU A 366 22.61 24.39 -29.17
CA GLU A 366 23.13 25.43 -28.27
C GLU A 366 22.31 25.61 -27.00
N ASN A 367 20.99 25.43 -27.07
CA ASN A 367 20.10 25.55 -25.91
C ASN A 367 20.30 24.38 -24.96
N ASP A 368 20.50 23.18 -25.51
CA ASP A 368 20.79 21.98 -24.75
C ASP A 368 22.13 22.07 -24.06
N ARG A 369 23.17 22.53 -24.76
CA ARG A 369 24.52 22.73 -24.22
C ARG A 369 24.55 23.73 -23.07
N LYS A 370 23.80 24.82 -23.15
CA LYS A 370 23.70 25.84 -22.07
C LYS A 370 23.05 25.31 -20.79
N MET A 371 22.22 24.28 -20.88
CA MET A 371 21.46 23.73 -19.76
C MET A 371 22.10 22.51 -19.09
N ILE A 372 23.23 22.02 -19.59
CA ILE A 372 23.94 20.87 -19.01
C ILE A 372 25.30 21.26 -18.46
N LYS A 373 25.79 20.48 -17.49
CA LYS A 373 27.15 20.58 -16.94
C LYS A 373 27.91 19.30 -17.27
N PRO A 374 28.64 19.22 -18.41
CA PRO A 374 29.31 17.99 -18.83
C PRO A 374 30.27 17.41 -17.79
N THR A 375 30.95 18.27 -17.02
CA THR A 375 31.86 17.86 -15.92
C THR A 375 31.16 17.13 -14.78
N ALA A 376 29.82 17.14 -14.72
CA ALA A 376 29.09 16.33 -13.75
C ALA A 376 29.24 14.82 -14.00
N LEU A 377 29.56 14.40 -15.23
CA LEU A 377 29.85 12.99 -15.54
C LEU A 377 31.08 12.50 -14.77
N ASP A 378 32.14 13.30 -14.68
CA ASP A 378 33.33 12.98 -13.90
C ASP A 378 33.02 12.88 -12.40
N GLY A 379 32.19 13.81 -11.91
CA GLY A 379 31.69 13.77 -10.53
C GLY A 379 30.89 12.49 -10.23
N LEU A 380 30.06 12.03 -11.17
CA LEU A 380 29.32 10.78 -11.02
C LEU A 380 30.27 9.57 -11.03
N ILE A 381 31.31 9.59 -11.87
CA ILE A 381 32.34 8.55 -11.88
C ILE A 381 32.98 8.43 -10.50
N GLN A 382 33.37 9.54 -9.90
CA GLN A 382 33.95 9.54 -8.56
C GLN A 382 32.94 9.05 -7.51
N LEU A 383 31.68 9.51 -7.57
CA LEU A 383 30.64 9.08 -6.64
C LEU A 383 30.41 7.57 -6.66
N VAL A 384 30.41 6.94 -7.84
CA VAL A 384 30.26 5.50 -7.99
C VAL A 384 31.50 4.75 -7.50
N LYS A 385 32.72 5.26 -7.76
CA LYS A 385 33.95 4.66 -7.22
C LYS A 385 34.00 4.70 -5.70
N ASP A 386 33.58 5.82 -5.10
CA ASP A 386 33.51 5.98 -3.65
C ASP A 386 32.45 5.07 -2.99
N ASN A 387 31.49 4.55 -3.77
CA ASN A 387 30.35 3.75 -3.29
C ASN A 387 30.15 2.51 -4.18
N GLU A 388 31.23 1.84 -4.54
CA GLU A 388 31.19 0.75 -5.52
C GLU A 388 30.29 -0.41 -5.06
N ASP A 389 30.23 -0.69 -3.76
CA ASP A 389 29.33 -1.70 -3.17
C ASP A 389 27.84 -1.35 -3.35
N ARG A 390 27.51 -0.06 -3.47
CA ARG A 390 26.14 0.47 -3.61
C ARG A 390 25.88 1.13 -4.96
N TRP A 391 26.68 0.83 -5.99
CA TRP A 391 26.53 1.44 -7.32
C TRP A 391 25.11 1.29 -7.90
N LYS A 392 24.39 0.21 -7.56
CA LYS A 392 23.00 -0.02 -7.99
C LYS A 392 22.04 1.03 -7.45
N GLU A 393 22.24 1.51 -6.22
CA GLU A 393 21.48 2.61 -5.65
C GLU A 393 21.74 3.90 -6.43
N ILE A 394 23.01 4.18 -6.79
CA ILE A 394 23.37 5.34 -7.62
C ILE A 394 22.74 5.25 -9.01
N ARG A 395 22.72 4.07 -9.62
CA ARG A 395 21.98 3.84 -10.87
C ARG A 395 20.50 4.15 -10.70
N ASP A 396 19.87 3.63 -9.66
CA ASP A 396 18.42 3.82 -9.45
C ASP A 396 18.07 5.28 -9.14
N LEU A 397 18.92 5.98 -8.38
CA LEU A 397 18.86 7.44 -8.20
C LEU A 397 18.94 8.18 -9.53
N LEU A 398 19.91 7.78 -10.38
CA LEU A 398 20.06 8.38 -11.70
C LEU A 398 18.83 8.12 -12.57
N VAL A 399 18.22 6.93 -12.52
CA VAL A 399 16.97 6.62 -13.23
C VAL A 399 15.83 7.53 -12.76
N VAL A 400 15.68 7.74 -11.44
CA VAL A 400 14.67 8.65 -10.89
C VAL A 400 14.87 10.06 -11.43
N TYR A 401 16.05 10.64 -11.25
CA TYR A 401 16.32 12.01 -11.68
C TYR A 401 16.21 12.19 -13.19
N SER A 402 16.70 11.23 -13.97
CA SER A 402 16.58 11.27 -15.43
C SER A 402 15.11 11.26 -15.86
N SER A 403 14.28 10.46 -15.20
CA SER A 403 12.83 10.43 -15.49
C SER A 403 12.15 11.75 -15.11
N MET A 404 12.53 12.36 -13.98
CA MET A 404 12.04 13.68 -13.57
C MET A 404 12.39 14.77 -14.57
N TYR A 405 13.63 14.83 -15.02
CA TYR A 405 14.03 15.83 -16.02
C TYR A 405 13.42 15.56 -17.39
N TYR A 406 13.23 14.29 -17.76
CA TYR A 406 12.54 13.93 -19.00
C TYR A 406 11.09 14.43 -19.01
N ALA A 407 10.38 14.30 -17.89
CA ALA A 407 9.02 14.82 -17.74
C ALA A 407 8.94 16.35 -17.89
N ILE A 408 9.92 17.08 -17.33
CA ILE A 408 10.00 18.55 -17.41
C ILE A 408 10.27 19.01 -18.85
N GLY A 409 11.18 18.34 -19.57
CA GLY A 409 11.48 18.67 -20.96
C GLY A 409 10.24 18.63 -21.84
N GLY A 410 9.45 17.55 -21.74
CA GLY A 410 8.20 17.43 -22.50
C GLY A 410 7.16 18.51 -22.18
N MET A 411 7.05 18.95 -20.92
CA MET A 411 6.10 20.01 -20.53
C MET A 411 6.47 21.42 -21.04
N LYS A 412 7.75 21.70 -21.28
CA LYS A 412 8.17 23.00 -21.84
C LYS A 412 7.86 23.09 -23.33
N GLU A 413 8.03 21.99 -24.05
CA GLU A 413 7.78 21.92 -25.50
C GLU A 413 6.29 21.99 -25.85
N GLU A 414 5.41 21.43 -25.01
CA GLU A 414 3.96 21.61 -25.18
C GLU A 414 3.54 23.08 -25.08
N LYS A 415 4.18 23.87 -24.21
CA LYS A 415 3.91 25.31 -24.06
C LYS A 415 4.55 26.20 -25.15
N GLU A 416 5.55 25.69 -25.87
CA GLU A 416 6.19 26.41 -26.98
C GLU A 416 5.52 26.10 -28.33
N ASN A 417 4.70 25.04 -28.39
CA ASN A 417 3.94 24.62 -29.58
C ASN A 417 2.43 24.95 -29.52
N GLU A 418 1.96 25.53 -28.41
CA GLU A 418 0.68 26.26 -28.27
C GLU A 418 0.90 27.75 -28.56
#